data_AF-A0A7C1NC17-F1
#
_entry.id   AF-A0A7C1NC17-F1
#
_cell.length_a   1.000
_cell.length_b   1.000
_cell.length_c   1.000
_cell.angle_alpha   90.00
_cell.angle_beta   90.00
_cell.angle_gamma   90.00
#
_symmetry.space_group_name_H-M   'P 1'
#
loop_
_entity.id
_entity.type
_entity.pdbx_description
1 polymer ?
#
loop_
_entity_poly.entity_id
_entity_poly.type
_entity_poly.pdbx_seq_one_letter_code
_entity_poly.pdbx_strand_id
1 'polypeptide(L)'
;MTISKRYRWGGKERTKIVLADTDSKPVSVCELAKNINDYFWYRRQVSEGAKGPIVYEFTRRRVILSASGLPEKTVWLLIRGTIGDDPQYSYFISNAQRSTQLKTLIWLSGLRWAIEQCFEEAKTELGMDHYEVRKFMAWYHHILTCIMAHFFLWHLKIRLGKKSTIYYAIAA
;
A
#
# COMPACT_ATOMS: atom_id res chain seq x y z
N MET A 1 10.76 -1.77 -24.97
CA MET A 1 11.10 -3.21 -25.15
C MET A 1 12.57 -3.41 -24.78
N THR A 2 13.02 -4.61 -24.41
CA THR A 2 14.43 -4.90 -24.05
C THR A 2 15.13 -5.75 -25.11
N ILE A 3 16.44 -5.59 -25.26
CA ILE A 3 17.30 -6.37 -26.17
C ILE A 3 18.43 -7.01 -25.35
N SER A 4 18.81 -8.22 -25.75
CA SER A 4 19.97 -8.91 -25.20
C SER A 4 21.23 -8.55 -26.00
N LYS A 5 22.19 -7.86 -25.38
CA LYS A 5 23.46 -7.48 -26.01
C LYS A 5 24.60 -8.35 -25.48
N ARG A 6 25.33 -9.00 -26.39
CA ARG A 6 26.55 -9.75 -26.05
C ARG A 6 27.75 -8.80 -25.99
N TYR A 7 28.65 -9.03 -25.06
CA TYR A 7 29.91 -8.31 -24.91
C TYR A 7 30.99 -9.23 -24.36
N ARG A 8 32.26 -8.93 -24.64
CA ARG A 8 33.39 -9.73 -24.15
C ARG A 8 34.10 -8.98 -23.02
N TRP A 9 34.30 -9.63 -21.88
CA TRP A 9 35.02 -9.06 -20.74
C TRP A 9 35.84 -10.14 -20.05
N GLY A 10 37.15 -9.88 -19.86
CA GLY A 10 38.08 -10.86 -19.28
C GLY A 10 38.16 -12.16 -20.08
N GLY A 11 38.15 -12.08 -21.41
CA GLY A 11 38.22 -13.24 -22.32
C GLY A 11 36.93 -14.05 -22.48
N LYS A 12 35.95 -13.90 -21.58
CA LYS A 12 34.65 -14.59 -21.61
C LYS A 12 33.58 -13.76 -22.30
N GLU A 13 32.73 -14.41 -23.09
CA GLU A 13 31.49 -13.79 -23.58
C GLU A 13 30.47 -13.69 -22.45
N ARG A 14 29.85 -12.51 -22.34
CA ARG A 14 28.81 -12.20 -21.38
C ARG A 14 27.65 -11.55 -22.11
N THR A 15 26.48 -11.60 -21.48
CA THR A 15 25.26 -11.04 -22.03
C THR A 15 24.66 -10.06 -21.03
N LYS A 16 24.23 -8.89 -21.51
CA LYS A 16 23.53 -7.89 -20.71
C LYS A 16 22.21 -7.53 -21.38
N ILE A 17 21.15 -7.44 -20.59
CA ILE A 17 19.86 -6.92 -21.04
C ILE A 17 19.94 -5.39 -21.04
N VAL A 18 19.54 -4.77 -22.14
CA VAL A 18 19.52 -3.32 -22.32
C VAL A 18 18.15 -2.91 -22.87
N LEU A 19 17.73 -1.67 -22.64
CA LEU A 19 16.57 -1.10 -23.32
C LEU A 19 16.80 -1.09 -24.85
N ALA A 20 15.77 -1.49 -25.61
CA ALA A 20 15.75 -1.40 -27.07
C ALA A 20 15.74 0.05 -27.55
N ASP A 21 15.02 0.89 -26.80
CA ASP A 21 14.92 2.31 -27.02
C ASP A 21 15.63 3.03 -25.87
N THR A 22 16.75 3.67 -26.18
CA THR A 22 17.58 4.41 -25.22
C THR A 22 16.96 5.73 -24.78
N ASP A 23 15.97 6.25 -25.51
CA ASP A 23 15.28 7.49 -25.17
C ASP A 23 14.11 7.25 -24.20
N SER A 24 13.63 6.00 -24.11
CA SER A 24 12.66 5.53 -23.12
C SER A 24 13.27 5.41 -21.71
N LYS A 25 13.81 6.50 -21.17
CA LYS A 25 14.35 6.54 -19.81
C LYS A 25 13.23 6.40 -18.77
N PRO A 26 13.48 5.71 -17.64
CA PRO A 26 12.49 5.63 -16.57
C PRO A 26 12.28 7.00 -15.93
N VAL A 27 11.03 7.34 -15.69
CA VAL A 27 10.61 8.56 -15.01
C VAL A 27 10.34 8.24 -13.54
N SER A 28 10.70 9.15 -12.63
CA SER A 28 10.41 8.97 -11.21
C SER A 28 8.90 9.06 -10.94
N VAL A 29 8.42 8.34 -9.93
CA VAL A 29 6.99 8.38 -9.56
C VAL A 29 6.57 9.80 -9.12
N CYS A 30 7.48 10.55 -8.51
CA CYS A 30 7.27 11.94 -8.11
C CYS A 30 7.10 12.87 -9.31
N GLU A 31 7.98 12.76 -10.30
CA GLU A 31 7.88 13.52 -11.54
C GLU A 31 6.62 13.15 -12.33
N LEU A 32 6.25 11.87 -12.35
CA LEU A 32 4.99 11.43 -12.94
C LEU A 32 3.80 12.11 -12.25
N ALA A 33 3.76 12.15 -10.91
CA ALA A 33 2.66 12.77 -10.16
C ALA A 33 2.48 14.26 -10.49
N LYS A 34 3.59 15.01 -10.56
CA LYS A 34 3.58 16.46 -10.86
C LYS A 34 3.09 16.78 -12.28
N ASN A 35 3.27 15.85 -13.22
CA ASN A 35 2.89 16.03 -14.63
C ASN A 35 1.49 15.47 -14.95
N ILE A 36 0.74 14.95 -13.98
CA ILE A 36 -0.63 14.50 -14.20
C ILE A 36 -1.55 15.72 -14.19
N ASN A 37 -2.26 15.92 -15.29
CA ASN A 37 -3.31 16.93 -15.39
C ASN A 37 -4.37 16.73 -14.29
N ASP A 38 -4.77 17.85 -13.65
CA ASP A 38 -5.74 17.95 -12.56
C ASP A 38 -7.04 17.18 -12.80
N TYR A 39 -7.50 17.10 -14.05
CA TYR A 39 -8.70 16.35 -14.45
C TYR A 39 -8.64 14.85 -14.08
N PHE A 40 -7.46 14.27 -13.96
CA PHE A 40 -7.28 12.85 -13.64
C PHE A 40 -7.13 12.56 -12.13
N TRP A 41 -7.36 13.57 -11.29
CA TRP A 41 -7.40 13.44 -9.84
C TRP A 41 -8.83 13.34 -9.34
N TYR A 42 -9.10 12.34 -8.50
CA TYR A 42 -10.41 12.03 -7.96
C TYR A 42 -10.41 12.27 -6.46
N ARG A 43 -11.20 13.24 -6.00
CA ARG A 43 -11.42 13.48 -4.56
C ARG A 43 -12.22 12.34 -3.94
N ARG A 44 -11.73 11.80 -2.82
CA ARG A 44 -12.42 10.79 -2.03
C ARG A 44 -12.25 11.07 -0.54
N GLN A 45 -13.35 10.92 0.18
CA GLN A 45 -13.36 10.91 1.63
C GLN A 45 -12.96 9.50 2.09
N VAL A 46 -11.93 9.42 2.93
CA VAL A 46 -11.34 8.14 3.38
C VAL A 46 -11.78 7.80 4.80
N SER A 47 -12.08 8.80 5.63
CA SER A 47 -12.53 8.60 7.02
C SER A 47 -13.31 9.79 7.57
N GLU A 48 -14.20 9.56 8.54
CA GLU A 48 -14.68 10.59 9.48
C GLU A 48 -13.59 10.78 10.55
N GLY A 49 -12.62 11.66 10.30
CA GLY A 49 -11.59 11.96 11.29
C GLY A 49 -12.16 12.68 12.51
N ALA A 50 -11.43 12.67 13.63
CA ALA A 50 -11.81 13.39 14.86
C ALA A 50 -11.97 14.92 14.65
N LYS A 51 -11.35 15.47 13.61
CA LYS A 51 -11.42 16.88 13.21
C LYS A 51 -12.33 17.14 11.99
N GLY A 52 -13.08 16.12 11.56
CA GLY A 52 -13.91 16.16 10.36
C GLY A 52 -13.45 15.17 9.26
N PRO A 53 -14.17 15.14 8.13
CA PRO A 53 -13.87 14.26 7.00
C PRO A 53 -12.42 14.38 6.52
N ILE A 54 -11.69 13.27 6.50
CA ILE A 54 -10.36 13.21 5.91
C ILE A 54 -10.53 12.95 4.41
N VAL A 55 -10.23 13.96 3.60
CA VAL A 55 -10.36 13.92 2.15
C VAL A 55 -8.98 13.98 1.51
N TYR A 56 -8.76 13.11 0.52
CA TYR A 56 -7.56 13.11 -0.32
C TYR A 56 -7.95 13.10 -1.79
N GLU A 57 -6.99 13.48 -2.63
CA GLU A 57 -7.07 13.29 -4.07
C GLU A 57 -6.32 12.02 -4.48
N PHE A 58 -6.92 11.24 -5.37
CA PHE A 58 -6.35 9.99 -5.83
C PHE A 58 -6.27 9.94 -7.34
N THR A 59 -5.20 9.35 -7.85
CA THR A 59 -5.12 8.94 -9.25
C THR A 59 -4.49 7.56 -9.34
N ARG A 60 -4.84 6.81 -10.38
CA ARG A 60 -4.24 5.49 -10.66
C ARG A 60 -3.74 5.41 -12.09
N ARG A 61 -2.61 4.76 -12.28
CA ARG A 61 -2.04 4.49 -13.60
C ARG A 61 -1.50 3.07 -13.68
N ARG A 62 -1.53 2.49 -14.88
CA ARG A 62 -0.75 1.29 -15.19
C ARG A 62 0.66 1.75 -15.53
N VAL A 63 1.63 1.27 -14.79
CA VAL A 63 3.04 1.61 -14.98
C VAL A 63 3.86 0.34 -15.10
N ILE A 64 5.00 0.43 -15.78
CA ILE A 64 6.01 -0.62 -15.79
C ILE A 64 7.09 -0.20 -14.80
N LEU A 65 7.36 -1.03 -13.79
CA LEU A 65 8.44 -0.74 -12.85
C LEU A 65 9.78 -0.81 -13.56
N SER A 66 10.71 0.04 -13.13
CA SER A 66 12.09 -0.01 -13.59
C SER A 66 13.00 -0.47 -12.46
N ALA A 67 13.78 -1.52 -12.72
CA ALA A 67 14.85 -1.98 -11.84
C ALA A 67 16.17 -1.85 -12.61
N SER A 68 17.12 -1.08 -12.07
CA SER A 68 18.42 -0.82 -12.71
C SER A 68 18.32 -0.29 -14.16
N GLY A 69 17.28 0.52 -14.44
CA GLY A 69 17.03 1.10 -15.76
C GLY A 69 16.35 0.14 -16.75
N LEU A 70 15.95 -1.06 -16.32
CA LEU A 70 15.27 -2.04 -17.16
C LEU A 70 13.81 -2.21 -16.75
N PRO A 71 12.88 -2.40 -17.70
CA PRO A 71 11.48 -2.65 -17.42
C PRO A 71 11.33 -4.04 -16.80
N GLU A 72 10.54 -4.11 -15.74
CA GLU A 72 10.26 -5.35 -15.00
C GLU A 72 8.77 -5.70 -15.13
N LYS A 73 8.00 -5.55 -14.06
CA LYS A 73 6.58 -5.91 -14.00
C LYS A 73 5.69 -4.72 -14.26
N THR A 74 4.57 -4.96 -14.95
CA THR A 74 3.51 -3.95 -15.08
C THR A 74 2.55 -4.04 -13.89
N VAL A 75 2.42 -2.95 -13.15
CA VAL A 75 1.62 -2.85 -11.92
C VAL A 75 0.64 -1.70 -11.98
N TRP A 76 -0.33 -1.69 -11.06
CA TRP A 76 -1.05 -0.48 -10.70
C TRP A 76 -0.16 0.39 -9.82
N LEU A 77 -0.09 1.67 -10.15
CA LEU A 77 0.39 2.73 -9.28
C LEU A 77 -0.84 3.53 -8.84
N LEU A 78 -1.06 3.61 -7.53
CA LEU A 78 -2.01 4.52 -6.91
C LEU A 78 -1.21 5.66 -6.26
N ILE A 79 -1.61 6.89 -6.56
CA ILE A 79 -1.03 8.09 -5.97
C ILE A 79 -2.12 8.76 -5.16
N ARG A 80 -1.78 9.15 -3.93
CA ARG A 80 -2.64 9.90 -3.03
C ARG A 80 -1.99 11.24 -2.74
N GLY A 81 -2.66 12.34 -3.03
CA GLY A 81 -2.26 13.70 -2.69
C GLY A 81 -3.09 14.28 -1.56
N THR A 82 -2.47 15.06 -0.66
CA THR A 82 -3.20 15.97 0.23
C THR A 82 -3.84 17.09 -0.57
N ILE A 83 -4.93 17.65 -0.07
CA ILE A 83 -5.58 18.81 -0.67
C ILE A 83 -4.88 20.08 -0.15
N GLY A 84 -4.57 21.01 -1.05
CA GLY A 84 -3.97 22.31 -0.72
C GLY A 84 -3.01 22.79 -1.82
N ASP A 85 -2.42 23.96 -1.59
CA ASP A 85 -1.51 24.61 -2.56
C ASP A 85 -0.15 23.88 -2.69
N ASP A 86 0.23 23.10 -1.66
CA ASP A 86 1.42 22.24 -1.66
C ASP A 86 1.02 20.79 -1.32
N PRO A 87 0.60 19.99 -2.33
CA PRO A 87 0.14 18.63 -2.10
C PRO A 87 1.30 17.69 -1.76
N GLN A 88 1.20 17.01 -0.63
CA GLN A 88 2.08 15.90 -0.26
C GLN A 88 1.56 14.60 -0.86
N TYR A 89 2.43 13.90 -1.59
CA TYR A 89 2.08 12.66 -2.27
C TYR A 89 2.56 11.42 -1.51
N SER A 90 1.68 10.42 -1.42
CA SER A 90 1.98 9.05 -1.05
C SER A 90 1.78 8.12 -2.24
N TYR A 91 2.65 7.12 -2.39
CA TYR A 91 2.66 6.22 -3.54
C TYR A 91 2.45 4.78 -3.10
N PHE A 92 1.58 4.06 -3.81
CA PHE A 92 1.28 2.66 -3.56
C PHE A 92 1.34 1.87 -4.87
N ILE A 93 1.89 0.67 -4.81
CA ILE A 93 1.93 -0.26 -5.94
C ILE A 93 1.05 -1.47 -5.66
N SER A 94 0.39 -1.99 -6.70
CA SER A 94 -0.44 -3.19 -6.59
C SER A 94 -0.32 -4.07 -7.83
N ASN A 95 -0.23 -5.38 -7.61
CA ASN A 95 -0.28 -6.42 -8.64
C ASN A 95 -1.73 -6.83 -8.99
N ALA A 96 -2.73 -6.08 -8.54
CA ALA A 96 -4.13 -6.38 -8.80
C ALA A 96 -4.46 -6.44 -10.31
N GLN A 97 -5.55 -7.14 -10.65
CA GLN A 97 -5.98 -7.34 -12.02
C GLN A 97 -6.28 -5.99 -12.73
N ARG A 98 -6.22 -5.97 -14.07
CA ARG A 98 -6.52 -4.76 -14.85
C ARG A 98 -7.98 -4.29 -14.67
N SER A 99 -8.89 -5.20 -14.33
CA SER A 99 -10.30 -4.91 -14.05
C SER A 99 -10.54 -4.27 -12.67
N THR A 100 -9.55 -4.25 -11.78
CA THR A 100 -9.70 -3.72 -10.42
C THR A 100 -10.12 -2.24 -10.47
N GLN A 101 -11.16 -1.89 -9.72
CA GLN A 101 -11.71 -0.55 -9.67
C GLN A 101 -10.86 0.38 -8.78
N LEU A 102 -10.88 1.68 -9.07
CA LEU A 102 -10.15 2.68 -8.28
C LEU A 102 -10.56 2.64 -6.79
N LYS A 103 -11.86 2.55 -6.51
CA LYS A 103 -12.40 2.49 -5.14
C LYS A 103 -11.78 1.36 -4.31
N THR A 104 -11.55 0.20 -4.92
CA THR A 104 -10.91 -0.95 -4.25
C THR A 104 -9.46 -0.65 -3.92
N LEU A 105 -8.72 -0.02 -4.84
CA LEU A 105 -7.32 0.37 -4.59
C LEU A 105 -7.23 1.43 -3.48
N ILE A 106 -8.13 2.41 -3.47
CA ILE A 106 -8.22 3.43 -2.42
C ILE A 106 -8.49 2.78 -1.07
N TRP A 107 -9.50 1.91 -0.98
CA TRP A 107 -9.82 1.18 0.24
C TRP A 107 -8.63 0.35 0.74
N LEU A 108 -7.99 -0.43 -0.14
CA LEU A 108 -6.80 -1.21 0.20
C LEU A 108 -5.65 -0.35 0.73
N SER A 109 -5.44 0.85 0.16
CA SER A 109 -4.40 1.78 0.63
C SER A 109 -4.64 2.29 2.06
N GLY A 110 -5.90 2.29 2.52
CA GLY A 110 -6.28 2.68 3.87
C GLY A 110 -6.17 1.58 4.92
N LEU A 111 -6.11 0.30 4.52
CA LEU A 111 -6.12 -0.83 5.46
C LEU A 111 -4.88 -0.91 6.36
N ARG A 112 -3.77 -0.27 5.99
CA ARG A 112 -2.56 -0.27 6.82
C ARG A 112 -2.85 0.27 8.23
N TRP A 113 -3.66 1.32 8.31
CA TRP A 113 -4.03 1.92 9.59
C TRP A 113 -4.86 0.96 10.45
N ALA A 114 -5.75 0.18 9.84
CA ALA A 114 -6.52 -0.85 10.54
C ALA A 114 -5.60 -1.87 11.22
N ILE A 115 -4.56 -2.30 10.52
CA ILE A 115 -3.59 -3.28 11.03
C ILE A 115 -2.83 -2.70 12.22
N GLU A 116 -2.34 -1.46 12.10
CA GLU A 116 -1.66 -0.78 13.20
C GLU A 116 -2.55 -0.64 14.42
N GLN A 117 -3.80 -0.23 14.22
CA GLN A 117 -4.78 -0.11 15.28
C GLN A 117 -5.05 -1.46 15.97
N CYS A 118 -5.16 -2.56 15.22
CA CYS A 118 -5.31 -3.90 15.81
C CYS A 118 -4.11 -4.27 16.69
N PHE A 119 -2.89 -3.96 16.28
CA PHE A 119 -1.69 -4.23 17.08
C PHE A 119 -1.60 -3.35 18.33
N GLU A 120 -1.92 -2.05 18.21
CA GLU A 120 -1.96 -1.17 19.37
C GLU A 120 -3.00 -1.65 20.38
N GLU A 121 -4.23 -1.93 19.94
CA GLU A 121 -5.29 -2.45 20.82
C GLU A 121 -4.91 -3.80 21.45
N ALA A 122 -4.29 -4.72 20.70
CA ALA A 122 -3.84 -6.00 21.25
C ALA A 122 -2.76 -5.84 22.32
N LYS A 123 -1.86 -4.86 22.17
CA LYS A 123 -0.85 -4.53 23.19
C LYS A 123 -1.49 -3.88 24.41
N THR A 124 -2.18 -2.75 24.21
CA THR A 124 -2.69 -1.93 25.31
C THR A 124 -3.83 -2.59 26.09
N GLU A 125 -4.76 -3.26 25.41
CA GLU A 125 -5.97 -3.79 26.03
C GLU A 125 -5.85 -5.27 26.41
N LEU A 126 -5.04 -6.05 25.70
CA LEU A 126 -4.94 -7.51 25.87
C LEU A 126 -3.59 -7.97 26.39
N GLY A 127 -2.64 -7.06 26.58
CA GLY A 127 -1.32 -7.38 27.10
C GLY A 127 -0.49 -8.25 26.16
N MET A 128 -0.63 -8.04 24.85
CA MET A 128 0.18 -8.75 23.85
C MET A 128 1.69 -8.58 24.09
N ASP A 129 2.10 -7.46 24.70
CA ASP A 129 3.47 -7.13 25.10
C ASP A 129 3.70 -7.17 26.62
N HIS A 130 2.73 -7.65 27.41
CA HIS A 130 2.81 -7.73 28.89
C HIS A 130 3.19 -9.14 29.40
N TYR A 131 3.76 -10.01 28.56
CA TYR A 131 4.16 -11.36 28.97
C TYR A 131 5.57 -11.40 29.58
N GLU A 132 5.79 -12.28 30.55
CA GLU A 132 7.12 -12.56 31.13
C GLU A 132 7.57 -14.01 30.89
N VAL A 133 6.99 -14.66 29.88
CA VAL A 133 7.27 -16.07 29.57
C VAL A 133 8.65 -16.26 28.92
N ARG A 134 9.34 -17.35 29.29
CA ARG A 134 10.71 -17.64 28.82
C ARG A 134 10.82 -18.80 27.83
N LYS A 135 9.71 -19.49 27.54
CA LYS A 135 9.66 -20.62 26.59
C LYS A 135 8.92 -20.19 25.33
N PHE A 136 9.44 -20.57 24.16
CA PHE A 136 8.80 -20.28 22.87
C PHE A 136 7.34 -20.72 22.81
N MET A 137 7.01 -21.93 23.26
CA MET A 137 5.63 -22.42 23.25
C MET A 137 4.70 -21.60 24.15
N ALA A 138 5.20 -21.15 25.32
CA ALA A 138 4.41 -20.29 26.20
C ALA A 138 4.16 -18.91 25.57
N TRP A 139 5.18 -18.34 24.92
CA TRP A 139 5.04 -17.11 24.14
C TRP A 139 4.05 -17.27 22.99
N TYR A 140 4.17 -18.36 22.23
CA TYR A 140 3.30 -18.65 21.09
C TYR A 140 1.83 -18.79 21.52
N HIS A 141 1.55 -19.52 22.60
CA HIS A 141 0.20 -19.63 23.17
C HIS A 141 -0.34 -18.26 23.63
N HIS A 142 0.49 -17.43 24.27
CA HIS A 142 0.11 -16.08 24.70
C HIS A 142 -0.29 -15.20 23.51
N ILE A 143 0.56 -15.13 22.49
CA ILE A 143 0.30 -14.34 21.27
C ILE A 143 -0.96 -14.81 20.56
N LEU A 144 -1.14 -16.12 20.37
CA LEU A 144 -2.36 -16.67 19.76
C LEU A 144 -3.62 -16.31 20.56
N THR A 145 -3.55 -16.41 21.89
CA THR A 145 -4.67 -16.08 22.78
C THR A 145 -5.03 -14.59 22.67
N CYS A 146 -4.04 -13.69 22.65
CA CYS A 146 -4.26 -12.25 22.45
C CYS A 146 -4.92 -11.95 21.10
N ILE A 147 -4.43 -12.55 20.00
CA ILE A 147 -5.00 -12.35 18.66
C ILE A 147 -6.45 -12.86 18.60
N MET A 148 -6.73 -14.03 19.18
CA MET A 148 -8.07 -14.61 19.22
C MET A 148 -9.04 -13.76 20.07
N ALA A 149 -8.58 -13.28 21.22
CA ALA A 149 -9.35 -12.37 22.07
C ALA A 149 -9.64 -11.05 21.36
N HIS A 150 -8.66 -10.47 20.66
CA HIS A 150 -8.85 -9.24 19.87
C HIS A 150 -9.92 -9.44 18.79
N PHE A 151 -9.81 -10.52 18.01
CA PHE A 151 -10.79 -10.86 16.99
C PHE A 151 -12.22 -10.96 17.56
N PHE A 152 -12.38 -11.65 18.70
CA PHE A 152 -13.66 -11.77 19.38
C PHE A 152 -14.22 -10.42 19.84
N LEU A 153 -13.40 -9.61 20.51
CA LEU A 153 -13.80 -8.30 21.04
C LEU A 153 -14.14 -7.31 19.92
N TRP A 154 -13.40 -7.35 18.82
CA TRP A 154 -13.68 -6.52 17.66
C TRP A 154 -15.03 -6.88 17.00
N HIS A 155 -15.34 -8.18 16.87
CA HIS A 155 -16.67 -8.63 16.42
C HIS A 155 -17.80 -8.24 17.38
N LEU A 156 -17.56 -8.26 18.69
CA LEU A 156 -18.50 -7.73 19.68
C LEU A 156 -18.74 -6.23 19.51
N LYS A 157 -17.67 -5.44 19.31
CA LYS A 157 -17.75 -3.99 19.09
C LYS A 157 -18.65 -3.65 17.90
N ILE A 158 -18.53 -4.41 16.81
CA ILE A 158 -19.38 -4.26 15.61
C ILE A 158 -20.83 -4.63 15.92
N ARG A 159 -21.08 -5.80 16.55
CA ARG A 159 -22.45 -6.23 16.89
C ARG A 159 -23.17 -5.25 17.79
N LEU A 160 -22.45 -4.62 18.73
CA LEU A 160 -23.00 -3.65 19.68
C LEU A 160 -23.18 -2.25 19.07
N GLY A 161 -22.97 -2.08 17.75
CA GLY A 161 -23.25 -0.83 17.04
C GLY A 161 -22.30 0.32 17.39
N LYS A 162 -21.19 0.05 18.08
CA LYS A 162 -20.16 1.08 18.27
C LYS A 162 -19.47 1.30 16.93
N LYS A 163 -19.37 2.58 16.50
CA LYS A 163 -18.74 2.98 15.22
C LYS A 163 -17.42 2.24 15.03
N SER A 164 -17.36 1.33 14.04
CA SER A 164 -16.09 0.78 13.56
C SER A 164 -15.50 1.77 12.57
N THR A 165 -14.25 2.16 12.77
CA THR A 165 -13.51 3.04 11.86
C THR A 165 -13.28 2.40 10.49
N ILE A 166 -13.40 1.07 10.40
CA ILE A 166 -13.34 0.30 9.16
C ILE A 166 -14.65 -0.48 9.04
N TYR A 167 -15.53 -0.02 8.15
CA TYR A 167 -16.63 -0.85 7.68
C TYR A 167 -16.09 -1.87 6.68
N TYR A 168 -16.63 -3.08 6.71
CA TYR A 168 -16.37 -4.13 5.70
C TYR A 168 -16.74 -3.70 4.27
N ALA A 169 -17.48 -2.59 4.12
CA ALA A 169 -17.77 -2.01 2.82
C ALA A 169 -16.51 -1.34 2.27
N ILE A 170 -16.14 -1.72 1.05
CA ILE A 170 -15.20 -0.96 0.22
C ILE A 170 -15.66 0.50 0.27
N ALA A 171 -14.82 1.40 0.78
CA ALA A 171 -15.10 2.83 0.79
C ALA A 171 -15.52 3.24 -0.63
N ALA A 172 -16.77 3.68 -0.77
CA ALA A 172 -17.40 3.97 -2.06
C ALA A 172 -16.80 5.25 -2.69
#